data_AF-A0A562RMH2-F1
#
_entry.id   AF-A0A562RMH2-F1
#
_cell.length_a   1.000
_cell.length_b   1.000
_cell.length_c   1.000
_cell.angle_alpha   90.00
_cell.angle_beta   90.00
_cell.angle_gamma   90.00
#
_symmetry.space_group_name_H-M   'P 1'
#
loop_
_entity.id
_entity.type
_entity.pdbx_description
1 polymer ?
#
loop_
_entity_poly.entity_id
_entity_poly.type
_entity_poly.pdbx_seq_one_letter_code
_entity_poly.pdbx_strand_id
1 'polypeptide(L)'
;MTRRRFSPLLILVGLVVVAALVFWAWVASTLNFAYSEGERAGYLQKFSKVGWLCKTWEGELLLTSMPGAIPEKFLFSARDDAIAAQLSAAIGKRVNLTYAQHKGVPTNCFGETEYYVERVVVQQ
;
A
#
# COMPACT_ATOMS: atom_id res chain seq x y z
N MET A 1 17.53 24.52 -46.41
CA MET A 1 17.21 24.48 -44.95
C MET A 1 15.74 24.15 -44.76
N THR A 2 15.39 22.88 -44.62
CA THR A 2 14.02 22.47 -44.27
C THR A 2 13.76 22.80 -42.80
N ARG A 3 13.05 23.92 -42.54
CA ARG A 3 12.44 24.18 -41.23
C ARG A 3 11.42 23.08 -40.98
N ARG A 4 11.81 21.99 -40.31
CA ARG A 4 10.86 21.06 -39.67
C ARG A 4 10.06 21.89 -38.68
N ARG A 5 8.90 22.40 -39.10
CA ARG A 5 7.88 22.94 -38.19
C ARG A 5 7.42 21.75 -37.36
N PHE A 6 8.04 21.54 -36.20
CA PHE A 6 7.48 20.63 -35.21
C PHE A 6 6.07 21.12 -34.92
N SER A 7 5.08 20.30 -35.29
CA SER A 7 3.68 20.62 -34.98
C SER A 7 3.58 20.74 -33.47
N PRO A 8 2.98 21.82 -32.93
CA PRO A 8 2.83 22.00 -31.48
C PRO A 8 2.10 20.79 -30.84
N LEU A 9 1.26 20.10 -31.61
CA LEU A 9 0.64 18.84 -31.23
C LEU A 9 1.65 17.72 -30.94
N LEU A 10 2.68 17.56 -31.78
CA LEU A 10 3.73 16.55 -31.59
C LEU A 10 4.57 16.83 -30.33
N ILE A 11 4.81 18.11 -30.05
CA ILE A 11 5.52 18.53 -28.82
C ILE A 11 4.65 18.21 -27.59
N LEU A 12 3.36 18.55 -27.63
CA LEU A 12 2.43 18.28 -26.53
C LEU A 12 2.27 16.77 -26.27
N VAL A 13 2.13 15.96 -27.32
CA VAL A 13 2.09 14.50 -27.19
C VAL A 13 3.40 13.98 -26.58
N GLY A 14 4.56 14.48 -27.04
CA GLY A 14 5.86 14.13 -26.47
C GLY A 14 5.94 14.44 -24.96
N LEU A 15 5.46 15.62 -24.54
CA LEU A 15 5.43 16.00 -23.13
C LEU A 15 4.52 15.10 -22.28
N VAL A 16 3.33 14.76 -22.78
CA VAL A 16 2.41 13.86 -22.09
C VAL A 16 3.02 12.46 -21.92
N VAL A 17 3.68 11.95 -22.95
CA VAL A 17 4.37 10.65 -22.88
C VAL A 17 5.50 10.68 -21.87
N VAL A 18 6.34 11.71 -21.87
CA VAL A 18 7.42 11.86 -20.89
C VAL A 18 6.86 11.96 -19.47
N ALA A 19 5.80 12.74 -19.25
CA ALA A 19 5.15 12.86 -17.95
C ALA A 19 4.59 11.51 -17.47
N ALA A 20 3.94 10.75 -18.35
CA ALA A 20 3.42 9.42 -18.03
C ALA A 20 4.54 8.43 -17.68
N LEU A 21 5.67 8.47 -18.39
CA LEU A 21 6.84 7.62 -18.10
C LEU A 21 7.48 7.98 -16.75
N VAL A 22 7.61 9.26 -16.44
CA VAL A 22 8.13 9.72 -15.14
C VAL A 22 7.20 9.29 -14.01
N PHE A 23 5.89 9.46 -14.18
CA PHE A 23 4.90 9.02 -13.19
C PHE A 23 4.96 7.50 -12.98
N TRP A 24 5.03 6.73 -14.07
CA TRP A 24 5.16 5.27 -14.00
C TRP A 24 6.44 4.84 -13.28
N ALA A 25 7.58 5.44 -13.62
CA ALA A 25 8.85 5.14 -12.98
C ALA A 25 8.85 5.48 -11.48
N TRP A 26 8.20 6.59 -11.10
CA TRP A 26 8.04 6.98 -9.69
C TRP A 26 7.17 5.95 -8.93
N VAL A 27 5.98 5.62 -9.44
CA VAL A 27 5.10 4.61 -8.84
C VAL A 27 5.80 3.26 -8.70
N ALA A 28 6.49 2.81 -9.76
CA ALA A 28 7.23 1.56 -9.74
C ALA A 28 8.33 1.60 -8.67
N SER A 29 9.06 2.72 -8.55
CA SER A 29 10.10 2.85 -7.53
C SER A 29 9.52 2.80 -6.12
N THR A 30 8.51 3.62 -5.80
CA THR A 30 7.97 3.69 -4.44
C THR A 30 7.36 2.38 -3.99
N LEU A 31 6.73 1.62 -4.89
CA LEU A 31 6.11 0.34 -4.58
C LEU A 31 7.07 -0.84 -4.48
N ASN A 32 8.33 -0.70 -4.91
CA ASN A 32 9.33 -1.77 -4.85
C ASN A 32 10.44 -1.48 -3.81
N PHE A 33 10.70 -0.21 -3.48
CA PHE A 33 11.69 0.14 -2.47
C PHE A 33 11.04 0.33 -1.10
N ALA A 34 11.29 -0.61 -0.19
CA ALA A 34 10.91 -0.47 1.22
C ALA A 34 11.81 0.56 1.92
N TYR A 35 11.19 1.56 2.53
CA TYR A 35 11.88 2.53 3.40
C TYR A 35 12.25 1.91 4.75
N SER A 36 11.36 1.07 5.29
CA SER A 36 11.56 0.37 6.55
C SER A 36 10.81 -0.95 6.53
N GLU A 37 11.43 -2.00 7.06
CA GLU A 37 10.79 -3.30 7.24
C GLU A 37 10.67 -3.57 8.74
N GLY A 38 9.60 -4.25 9.15
CA GLY A 38 9.38 -4.54 10.56
C GLY A 38 8.28 -5.54 10.82
N GLU A 39 8.08 -5.85 12.10
CA GLU A 39 7.02 -6.73 12.56
C GLU A 39 6.15 -6.03 13.62
N ARG A 40 4.84 -6.31 13.60
CA ARG A 40 3.88 -5.85 14.61
C ARG A 40 2.94 -6.98 14.98
N ALA A 41 2.84 -7.24 16.29
CA ALA A 41 1.94 -8.22 16.83
C ALA A 41 0.76 -7.55 17.55
N GLY A 42 -0.46 -8.05 17.32
CA GLY A 42 -1.68 -7.49 17.89
C GLY A 42 -2.91 -8.30 17.54
N TYR A 43 -4.08 -7.76 17.84
CA TYR A 43 -5.37 -8.39 17.48
C TYR A 43 -5.89 -7.80 16.18
N LEU A 44 -6.20 -8.67 15.20
CA LEU A 44 -6.76 -8.22 13.94
C LEU A 44 -8.23 -7.87 14.12
N GLN A 45 -8.55 -6.58 14.16
CA GLN A 45 -9.89 -6.09 14.50
C GLN A 45 -10.76 -5.90 13.26
N LYS A 46 -10.20 -5.28 12.21
CA LYS A 46 -10.91 -4.98 10.97
C LYS A 46 -10.04 -5.38 9.79
N PHE A 47 -10.67 -5.95 8.77
CA PHE A 47 -10.07 -6.16 7.47
C PHE A 47 -11.16 -6.10 6.42
N SER A 48 -11.00 -5.25 5.41
CA SER A 48 -12.04 -4.99 4.41
C SER A 48 -11.46 -4.55 3.09
N LYS A 49 -12.10 -4.95 1.98
CA LYS A 49 -11.77 -4.43 0.66
C LYS A 49 -12.53 -3.12 0.43
N VAL A 50 -11.82 -2.00 0.47
CA VAL A 50 -12.41 -0.66 0.38
C VAL A 50 -12.02 0.02 -0.94
N GLY A 51 -12.84 0.95 -1.40
CA GLY A 51 -12.59 1.72 -2.62
C GLY A 51 -13.77 1.71 -3.61
N TRP A 52 -13.87 2.81 -4.38
CA TRP A 52 -14.91 3.01 -5.40
C TRP A 52 -14.41 2.66 -6.81
N LEU A 53 -13.25 3.22 -7.20
CA LEU A 53 -12.61 3.01 -8.51
C LEU A 53 -11.52 1.92 -8.45
N CYS A 54 -10.64 2.04 -7.46
CA CYS A 54 -9.58 1.08 -7.16
C CYS A 54 -9.89 0.46 -5.80
N LYS A 55 -10.08 -0.85 -5.73
CA LYS A 55 -10.36 -1.55 -4.47
C LYS A 55 -9.08 -2.11 -3.88
N THR A 56 -8.73 -1.70 -2.67
CA THR A 56 -7.56 -2.17 -1.92
C THR A 56 -7.99 -2.89 -0.65
N TRP A 57 -7.14 -3.78 -0.15
CA TRP A 57 -7.39 -4.48 1.11
C TRP A 57 -6.77 -3.70 2.25
N GLU A 58 -7.60 -3.26 3.19
CA GLU A 58 -7.17 -2.42 4.31
C GLU A 58 -7.53 -3.08 5.63
N GLY A 59 -6.60 -3.04 6.57
CA GLY A 59 -6.70 -3.70 7.86
C GLY A 59 -6.32 -2.80 9.03
N GLU A 60 -6.85 -3.17 10.19
CA GLU A 60 -6.58 -2.52 11.47
C GLU A 60 -6.18 -3.58 12.50
N LEU A 61 -4.97 -3.42 13.04
CA LEU A 61 -4.40 -4.24 14.09
C LEU A 61 -4.39 -3.43 15.40
N LEU A 62 -5.00 -3.97 16.45
CA LEU A 62 -4.91 -3.40 17.79
C LEU A 62 -3.65 -3.88 18.50
N LEU A 63 -2.74 -2.96 18.78
CA LEU A 63 -1.55 -3.19 19.57
C LEU A 63 -1.92 -3.04 21.05
N THR A 64 -1.82 -4.14 21.80
CA THR A 64 -1.99 -4.09 23.26
C THR A 64 -0.74 -3.49 23.88
N SER A 65 -0.83 -2.23 24.28
CA SER A 65 0.28 -1.50 24.90
C SER A 65 0.29 -1.62 26.43
N MET A 66 -0.85 -1.81 27.11
CA MET A 66 -0.95 -2.09 28.55
C MET A 66 -2.42 -2.38 28.94
N PRO A 67 -2.72 -3.23 29.95
CA PRO A 67 -4.08 -3.41 30.46
C PRO A 67 -4.66 -2.07 30.97
N GLY A 68 -5.84 -1.69 30.50
CA GLY A 68 -6.53 -0.45 30.89
C GLY A 68 -6.16 0.80 30.09
N ALA A 69 -5.16 0.73 29.20
CA ALA A 69 -4.86 1.79 28.24
C ALA A 69 -5.70 1.62 26.96
N ILE A 70 -5.94 2.72 26.25
CA ILE A 70 -6.55 2.67 24.91
C ILE A 70 -5.53 2.01 23.97
N PRO A 71 -5.87 0.88 23.32
CA PRO A 71 -4.95 0.20 22.41
C PRO A 71 -4.58 1.09 21.23
N GLU A 72 -3.30 1.09 20.85
CA GLU A 72 -2.85 1.79 19.65
C GLU A 72 -3.32 1.02 18.41
N LYS A 73 -3.81 1.74 17.41
CA LYS A 73 -4.26 1.16 16.14
C LYS A 73 -3.13 1.22 15.13
N PHE A 74 -2.76 0.07 14.59
CA PHE A 74 -1.90 -0.01 13.42
C PHE A 74 -2.73 -0.28 12.18
N LEU A 75 -2.80 0.71 11.30
CA LEU A 75 -3.47 0.63 10.01
C LEU A 75 -2.46 0.12 8.97
N PHE A 76 -2.89 -0.82 8.15
CA PHE A 76 -2.05 -1.42 7.12
C PHE A 76 -2.85 -1.76 5.88
N SER A 77 -2.15 -1.89 4.76
CA SER A 77 -2.69 -2.29 3.46
C SER A 77 -2.12 -3.67 3.07
N ALA A 78 -2.89 -4.48 2.36
CA ALA A 78 -2.44 -5.73 1.78
C ALA A 78 -2.61 -5.69 0.26
N ARG A 79 -1.56 -6.07 -0.49
CA ARG A 79 -1.56 -6.05 -1.96
C ARG A 79 -1.77 -7.43 -2.57
N ASP A 80 -1.31 -8.47 -1.89
CA ASP A 80 -1.47 -9.85 -2.34
C ASP A 80 -2.81 -10.42 -1.85
N ASP A 81 -3.63 -10.92 -2.79
CA ASP A 81 -4.91 -11.54 -2.49
C ASP A 81 -4.76 -12.83 -1.65
N ALA A 82 -3.62 -13.54 -1.74
CA ALA A 82 -3.35 -14.70 -0.89
C ALA A 82 -3.13 -14.31 0.58
N ILE A 83 -2.43 -13.20 0.82
CA ILE A 83 -2.27 -12.63 2.16
C ILE A 83 -3.62 -12.11 2.66
N ALA A 84 -4.38 -11.45 1.80
CA ALA A 84 -5.71 -10.95 2.13
C ALA A 84 -6.67 -12.08 2.56
N ALA A 85 -6.63 -13.23 1.88
CA ALA A 85 -7.41 -14.40 2.26
C ALA A 85 -7.02 -14.93 3.65
N GLN A 86 -5.72 -15.01 3.95
CA GLN A 86 -5.22 -15.44 5.26
C GLN A 86 -5.64 -14.46 6.37
N LEU A 87 -5.52 -13.15 6.13
CA LEU A 87 -5.94 -12.10 7.07
C LEU A 87 -7.46 -12.15 7.31
N SER A 88 -8.25 -12.34 6.26
CA SER A 88 -9.71 -12.47 6.37
C SER A 88 -10.11 -13.66 7.25
N ALA A 89 -9.38 -14.78 7.16
CA ALA A 89 -9.59 -15.95 8.02
C ALA A 89 -9.03 -15.80 9.45
N ALA A 90 -8.21 -14.78 9.69
CA ALA A 90 -7.58 -14.49 10.97
C ALA A 90 -8.27 -13.35 11.76
N ILE A 91 -9.41 -12.85 11.29
CA ILE A 91 -10.18 -11.81 11.98
C ILE A 91 -10.52 -12.23 13.41
N GLY A 92 -10.33 -11.32 14.35
CA GLY A 92 -10.54 -11.53 15.78
C GLY A 92 -9.43 -12.31 16.48
N LYS A 93 -8.44 -12.83 15.75
CA LYS A 93 -7.31 -13.57 16.32
C LYS A 93 -6.12 -12.65 16.58
N ARG A 94 -5.23 -13.12 17.46
CA ARG A 94 -3.92 -12.49 17.64
C ARG A 94 -3.02 -12.92 16.48
N VAL A 95 -2.40 -11.96 15.81
CA VAL A 95 -1.52 -12.20 14.67
C VAL A 95 -0.21 -11.42 14.84
N ASN A 96 0.85 -11.95 14.26
CA ASN A 96 2.08 -11.20 14.00
C ASN A 96 2.14 -10.89 12.50
N LEU A 97 2.25 -9.60 12.17
CA LEU A 97 2.32 -9.10 10.80
C LEU A 97 3.74 -8.62 10.52
N THR A 98 4.31 -9.09 9.42
CA THR A 98 5.53 -8.51 8.84
C THR A 98 5.12 -7.56 7.74
N TYR A 99 5.65 -6.35 7.79
CA TYR A 99 5.30 -5.28 6.87
C TYR A 99 6.54 -4.59 6.29
N ALA A 100 6.38 -4.06 5.09
CA ALA A 100 7.28 -3.12 4.45
C ALA A 100 6.59 -1.74 4.38
N GLN A 101 7.29 -0.71 4.84
CA GLN A 101 6.84 0.68 4.74
C GLN A 101 7.34 1.27 3.42
N HIS A 102 6.44 1.70 2.56
CA HIS A 102 6.74 2.37 1.31
C HIS A 102 6.28 3.83 1.38
N LYS A 103 7.24 4.76 1.37
CA LYS A 103 6.95 6.20 1.48
C LYS A 103 6.72 6.84 0.11
N GLY A 104 5.81 7.81 0.07
CA GLY A 104 5.57 8.62 -1.13
C GLY A 104 4.81 7.89 -2.24
N VAL A 105 4.02 6.88 -1.89
CA VAL A 105 3.08 6.24 -2.84
C VAL A 105 2.03 7.28 -3.25
N PRO A 106 1.90 7.61 -4.55
CA PRO A 106 1.26 8.85 -4.96
C PRO A 106 -0.28 8.83 -4.93
N THR A 107 -0.90 7.64 -4.84
CA THR A 107 -2.37 7.52 -4.88
C THR A 107 -2.87 6.39 -3.98
N ASN A 108 -4.07 6.57 -3.43
CA ASN A 108 -4.75 5.54 -2.62
C ASN A 108 -5.19 4.30 -3.43
N CYS A 109 -5.07 4.33 -4.76
CA CYS A 109 -5.31 3.14 -5.59
C CYS A 109 -4.32 2.00 -5.31
N PHE A 110 -3.19 2.28 -4.66
CA PHE A 110 -2.16 1.29 -4.33
C PHE A 110 -2.22 0.81 -2.88
N GLY A 111 -2.96 1.51 -2.02
CA GLY A 111 -3.11 1.27 -0.59
C GLY A 111 -3.50 2.57 0.11
N GLU A 112 -4.32 2.51 1.15
CA GLU A 112 -4.66 3.69 1.96
C GLU A 112 -3.54 4.07 2.95
N THR A 113 -2.60 3.15 3.19
CA THR A 113 -1.51 3.33 4.13
C THR A 113 -0.15 3.15 3.46
N GLU A 114 0.89 3.60 4.16
CA GLU A 114 2.28 3.36 3.76
C GLU A 114 2.79 1.97 4.15
N TYR A 115 2.02 1.21 4.95
CA TYR A 115 2.45 -0.05 5.54
C TYR A 115 1.82 -1.23 4.81
N TYR A 116 2.65 -1.97 4.08
CA TYR A 116 2.22 -3.08 3.24
C TYR A 116 2.57 -4.40 3.90
N VAL A 117 1.57 -5.22 4.17
CA VAL A 117 1.78 -6.53 4.81
C VAL A 117 2.29 -7.54 3.78
N GLU A 118 3.40 -8.19 4.13
CA GLU A 118 4.07 -9.21 3.31
C GLU A 118 3.88 -10.62 3.87
N ARG A 119 3.66 -10.74 5.18
CA ARG A 119 3.47 -12.04 5.85
C ARG A 119 2.60 -11.91 7.09
N VAL A 120 1.74 -12.89 7.28
CA VAL A 120 0.87 -13.02 8.46
C VAL A 120 1.14 -14.36 9.15
N VAL A 121 1.29 -14.32 10.47
CA VAL A 121 1.40 -15.52 11.32
C VAL A 121 0.34 -15.44 12.40
N VAL A 122 -0.58 -16.40 12.42
CA VAL A 122 -1.61 -16.50 13.47
C VAL A 122 -0.97 -17.07 14.73
N GLN A 123 -1.08 -16.34 15.83
CA GLN A 123 -0.63 -16.79 17.15
C GLN A 123 -1.75 -17.64 17.76
N GLN A 124 -1.42 -18.85 18.20
CA GLN A 124 -2.36 -19.75 18.88
C GLN A 124 -2.61 -19.31 20.33
#